data_AF-A0A8T5ZR96-F1
#
_entry.id   AF-A0A8T5ZR96-F1
#
_cell.length_a   1.000
_cell.length_b   1.000
_cell.length_c   1.000
_cell.angle_alpha   90.00
_cell.angle_beta   90.00
_cell.angle_gamma   90.00
#
_symmetry.space_group_name_H-M   'P 1'
#
loop_
_entity.id
_entity.type
_entity.pdbx_description
1 polymer ?
#
loop_
_entity_poly.entity_id
_entity_poly.type
_entity_poly.pdbx_seq_one_letter_code
_entity_poly.pdbx_strand_id
1 'polypeptide(L)'
;KRTNFSLTGPLGDEFSFRLYGNLDKTQADAWDINQGHQSARAGTYATTLPAGREGVINKDINGVIRWDFAPMQSLELEAGYSRQGNLYAGDTQNTNSDAYTRSKYGDETNRLYRQNYALTWNGGWDNGVTTSNWVQYEHTRNSRIPEGLAGGTEGKFNEKATQDFVDIDLDDVMLHSEVNLPIDFLVNQTLTLGTEWNQQRMKDLSSNTQALTGTNTGGAIDGVSATDRSPYSKAEIFSLFAENNMELTDSTIVTPGLRFD
;
A
#
# COMPACT_ATOMS: atom_id res chain seq x y z
N LYS A 1 -20.41 -9.37 -4.31
CA LYS A 1 -21.28 -8.41 -5.05
C LYS A 1 -20.52 -7.10 -5.16
N ARG A 2 -20.57 -6.43 -6.32
CA ARG A 2 -19.87 -5.16 -6.58
C ARG A 2 -20.83 -4.18 -7.25
N THR A 3 -20.78 -2.92 -6.86
CA THR A 3 -21.43 -1.81 -7.55
C THR A 3 -20.48 -0.63 -7.56
N ASN A 4 -20.44 0.09 -8.67
CA ASN A 4 -19.61 1.27 -8.83
C ASN A 4 -20.29 2.29 -9.75
N PHE A 5 -19.78 3.51 -9.73
CA PHE A 5 -20.18 4.58 -10.63
C PHE A 5 -18.96 5.40 -11.02
N SER A 6 -19.06 6.07 -12.15
CA SER A 6 -18.11 7.07 -12.59
C SER A 6 -18.85 8.23 -13.25
N LEU A 7 -18.43 9.46 -12.98
CA LEU A 7 -18.92 10.66 -13.60
C LEU A 7 -17.74 11.54 -13.99
N THR A 8 -17.75 12.07 -15.21
CA THR A 8 -16.73 13.01 -15.68
C THR A 8 -17.38 14.03 -16.59
N GLY A 9 -16.81 15.23 -16.65
CA GLY A 9 -17.28 16.29 -17.52
C GLY A 9 -16.56 17.60 -17.29
N PRO A 10 -16.87 18.61 -18.12
CA PRO A 10 -16.39 19.98 -17.92
C PRO A 10 -16.99 20.59 -16.65
N LEU A 11 -16.24 21.50 -16.02
CA LEU A 11 -16.62 22.28 -14.85
C LEU A 11 -16.35 23.77 -15.12
N GLY A 12 -16.91 24.27 -16.22
CA GLY A 12 -16.57 25.59 -16.78
C GLY A 12 -15.74 25.44 -18.05
N ASP A 13 -14.99 26.48 -18.40
CA ASP A 13 -14.24 26.54 -19.66
C ASP A 13 -12.90 25.81 -19.58
N GLU A 14 -12.10 26.10 -18.54
CA GLU A 14 -10.73 25.57 -18.38
C GLU A 14 -10.64 24.39 -17.39
N PHE A 15 -11.74 24.05 -16.72
CA PHE A 15 -11.77 23.03 -15.68
C PHE A 15 -12.57 21.81 -16.12
N SER A 16 -12.14 20.63 -15.69
CA SER A 16 -12.90 19.38 -15.80
C SER A 16 -12.73 18.55 -14.53
N PHE A 17 -13.60 17.57 -14.35
CA PHE A 17 -13.53 16.67 -13.20
C PHE A 17 -13.70 15.21 -13.60
N ARG A 18 -13.17 14.32 -12.75
CA ARG A 18 -13.45 12.89 -12.75
C ARG A 18 -13.78 12.47 -11.33
N LEU A 19 -14.89 11.77 -11.16
CA LEU A 19 -15.33 11.21 -9.87
C LEU A 19 -15.68 9.74 -10.08
N TYR A 20 -15.16 8.85 -9.25
CA TYR A 20 -15.66 7.48 -9.18
C TYR A 20 -15.89 7.05 -7.74
N GLY A 21 -16.84 6.14 -7.55
CA GLY A 21 -17.04 5.46 -6.28
C GLY A 21 -17.29 3.98 -6.47
N ASN A 22 -16.84 3.17 -5.52
CA ASN A 22 -16.97 1.71 -5.55
C ASN A 22 -17.40 1.18 -4.17
N LEU A 23 -18.28 0.19 -4.20
CA LEU A 23 -18.63 -0.65 -3.06
C LEU A 23 -18.58 -2.11 -3.52
N ASP A 24 -17.72 -2.90 -2.89
CA ASP A 24 -17.72 -4.34 -3.13
C ASP A 24 -17.59 -5.14 -1.85
N LYS A 25 -18.11 -6.37 -1.94
CA LYS A 25 -18.03 -7.38 -0.91
C LYS A 25 -17.75 -8.73 -1.53
N THR A 26 -16.67 -9.36 -1.08
CA THR A 26 -16.39 -10.78 -1.30
C THR A 26 -16.57 -11.49 0.03
N GLN A 27 -17.39 -12.54 0.06
CA GLN A 27 -17.59 -13.32 1.28
C GLN A 27 -16.32 -14.11 1.60
N ALA A 28 -16.07 -14.32 2.89
CA ALA A 28 -15.13 -15.34 3.33
C ALA A 28 -15.58 -16.72 2.86
N ASP A 29 -14.61 -17.59 2.60
CA ASP A 29 -14.91 -19.02 2.49
C ASP A 29 -15.43 -19.55 3.84
N ALA A 30 -16.12 -20.70 3.82
CA ALA A 30 -16.59 -21.35 5.04
C ALA A 30 -15.40 -21.71 5.96
N TRP A 31 -15.56 -21.56 7.28
CA TRP A 31 -14.51 -21.84 8.27
C TRP A 31 -13.97 -23.29 8.18
N ASP A 32 -14.80 -24.21 7.69
CA ASP A 32 -14.52 -25.63 7.56
C ASP A 32 -14.29 -26.07 6.11
N ILE A 33 -14.08 -25.15 5.16
CA ILE A 33 -13.91 -25.48 3.73
C ILE A 33 -12.79 -26.51 3.48
N ASN A 34 -11.74 -26.50 4.31
CA ASN A 34 -10.60 -27.41 4.20
C ASN A 34 -10.70 -28.63 5.12
N GLN A 35 -11.84 -28.88 5.75
CA GLN A 35 -12.07 -30.10 6.53
C GLN A 35 -12.00 -31.33 5.62
N GLY A 36 -11.19 -32.31 6.00
CA GLY A 36 -10.86 -33.48 5.19
C GLY A 36 -9.67 -33.26 4.23
N HIS A 37 -9.14 -32.04 4.15
CA HIS A 37 -8.01 -31.67 3.29
C HIS A 37 -6.81 -31.10 4.07
N GLN A 38 -6.92 -30.99 5.40
CA GLN A 38 -5.84 -30.55 6.28
C GLN A 38 -4.67 -31.55 6.31
N SER A 39 -3.48 -31.04 6.61
CA SER A 39 -2.34 -31.88 7.00
C SER A 39 -2.67 -32.72 8.25
N ALA A 40 -1.89 -33.78 8.49
CA ALA A 40 -2.05 -34.59 9.69
C ALA A 40 -1.85 -33.72 10.95
N ARG A 41 -2.83 -33.74 11.86
CA ARG A 41 -2.81 -32.98 13.12
C ARG A 41 -2.95 -33.92 14.31
N ALA A 42 -2.29 -33.60 15.42
CA ALA A 42 -2.28 -34.42 16.63
C ALA A 42 -2.22 -33.54 17.89
N GLY A 43 -2.42 -34.18 19.05
CA GLY A 43 -2.33 -33.52 20.35
C GLY A 43 -3.31 -32.34 20.47
N THR A 44 -2.82 -31.23 21.02
CA THR A 44 -3.60 -29.99 21.22
C THR A 44 -4.07 -29.34 19.92
N TYR A 45 -3.53 -29.74 18.77
CA TYR A 45 -3.88 -29.20 17.45
C TYR A 45 -4.84 -30.10 16.66
N ALA A 46 -5.31 -31.21 17.24
CA ALA A 46 -6.12 -32.22 16.54
C ALA A 46 -7.40 -31.67 15.90
N THR A 47 -7.92 -30.54 16.39
CA THR A 47 -9.16 -29.92 15.89
C THR A 47 -8.94 -28.64 15.08
N THR A 48 -7.70 -28.31 14.72
CA THR A 48 -7.44 -27.07 13.97
C THR A 48 -7.56 -27.31 12.46
N LEU A 49 -7.79 -26.25 11.69
CA LEU A 49 -7.95 -26.30 10.24
C LEU A 49 -7.13 -25.18 9.59
N PRO A 50 -6.58 -25.40 8.39
CA PRO A 50 -6.09 -24.30 7.58
C PRO A 50 -7.30 -23.52 7.06
N ALA A 51 -7.27 -22.19 7.16
CA ALA A 51 -8.37 -21.35 6.71
C ALA A 51 -8.53 -21.38 5.18
N GLY A 52 -9.74 -21.04 4.72
CA GLY A 52 -9.96 -20.67 3.33
C GLY A 52 -9.54 -19.21 3.08
N ARG A 53 -10.04 -18.62 2.00
CA ARG A 53 -9.80 -17.20 1.71
C ARG A 53 -10.61 -16.33 2.67
N GLU A 54 -9.97 -15.29 3.21
CA GLU A 54 -10.69 -14.22 3.90
C GLU A 54 -11.61 -13.47 2.93
N GLY A 55 -12.74 -13.00 3.45
CA GLY A 55 -13.59 -12.07 2.73
C GLY A 55 -13.07 -10.65 2.81
N VAL A 56 -13.67 -9.77 2.02
CA VAL A 56 -13.30 -8.35 1.99
C VAL A 56 -14.52 -7.48 1.73
N ILE A 57 -14.56 -6.31 2.36
CA ILE A 57 -15.49 -5.22 2.10
C ILE A 57 -14.66 -3.98 1.72
N ASN A 58 -14.80 -3.52 0.48
CA ASN A 58 -14.15 -2.30 0.01
C ASN A 58 -15.16 -1.16 -0.11
N LYS A 59 -14.69 0.05 0.23
CA LYS A 59 -15.38 1.31 -0.02
C LYS A 59 -14.36 2.29 -0.58
N ASP A 60 -14.58 2.77 -1.79
CA ASP A 60 -13.66 3.67 -2.47
C ASP A 60 -14.39 4.90 -3.01
N ILE A 61 -13.73 6.05 -2.91
CA ILE A 61 -14.14 7.30 -3.53
C ILE A 61 -12.88 8.02 -4.01
N ASN A 62 -12.92 8.56 -5.22
CA ASN A 62 -11.81 9.31 -5.79
C ASN A 62 -12.36 10.46 -6.63
N GLY A 63 -11.79 11.64 -6.42
CA GLY A 63 -12.08 12.84 -7.17
C GLY A 63 -10.81 13.44 -7.75
N VAL A 64 -10.90 13.86 -9.01
CA VAL A 64 -9.88 14.63 -9.71
C VAL A 64 -10.50 15.91 -10.22
N ILE A 65 -9.81 17.03 -10.01
CA ILE A 65 -10.07 18.29 -10.69
C ILE A 65 -8.87 18.56 -11.59
N ARG A 66 -9.13 18.75 -12.88
CA ARG A 66 -8.14 19.11 -13.87
C ARG A 66 -8.36 20.55 -14.31
N TRP A 67 -7.28 21.31 -14.43
CA TRP A 67 -7.24 22.68 -14.91
C TRP A 67 -6.29 22.79 -16.09
N ASP A 68 -6.82 23.06 -17.28
CA ASP A 68 -6.08 23.31 -18.51
C ASP A 68 -5.80 24.82 -18.63
N PHE A 69 -4.82 25.30 -17.86
CA PHE A 69 -4.58 26.74 -17.64
C PHE A 69 -3.87 27.47 -18.77
N ALA A 70 -3.26 26.74 -19.71
CA ALA A 70 -2.68 27.27 -20.93
C ALA A 70 -2.61 26.14 -21.98
N PRO A 71 -2.42 26.47 -23.28
CA PRO A 71 -2.19 25.45 -24.30
C PRO A 71 -1.05 24.51 -23.88
N MET A 72 -1.30 23.20 -23.95
CA MET A 72 -0.35 22.15 -23.56
C MET A 72 0.08 22.17 -22.09
N GLN A 73 -0.63 22.88 -21.20
CA GLN A 73 -0.31 22.96 -19.79
C GLN A 73 -1.53 22.60 -18.94
N SER A 74 -1.33 21.68 -18.01
CA SER A 74 -2.40 21.22 -17.14
C SER A 74 -1.95 20.93 -15.73
N LEU A 75 -2.83 21.24 -14.78
CA LEU A 75 -2.67 20.95 -13.37
C LEU A 75 -3.82 20.04 -12.92
N GLU A 76 -3.51 18.93 -12.26
CA GLU A 76 -4.50 17.98 -11.74
C GLU A 76 -4.33 17.85 -10.23
N LEU A 77 -5.43 18.05 -9.50
CA LEU A 77 -5.53 17.76 -8.07
C LEU A 77 -6.38 16.51 -7.90
N GLU A 78 -5.81 15.47 -7.33
CA GLU A 78 -6.49 14.21 -7.03
C GLU A 78 -6.57 13.98 -5.51
N ALA A 79 -7.73 13.53 -5.05
CA ALA A 79 -7.94 13.03 -3.70
C ALA A 79 -8.69 11.70 -3.73
N GLY A 80 -8.13 10.68 -3.08
CA GLY A 80 -8.70 9.35 -2.96
C GLY A 80 -8.83 8.91 -1.51
N TYR A 81 -9.90 8.18 -1.22
CA TYR A 81 -10.11 7.49 0.05
C TYR A 81 -10.62 6.08 -0.21
N SER A 82 -9.92 5.11 0.38
CA SER A 82 -10.28 3.70 0.35
C SER A 82 -10.32 3.14 1.77
N ARG A 83 -11.36 2.36 2.04
CA ARG A 83 -11.46 1.53 3.24
C ARG A 83 -11.61 0.08 2.83
N GLN A 84 -10.70 -0.76 3.28
CA GLN A 84 -10.78 -2.21 3.15
C GLN A 84 -10.95 -2.81 4.55
N GLY A 85 -11.99 -3.62 4.75
CA GLY A 85 -12.17 -4.41 5.97
C GLY A 85 -12.31 -5.87 5.61
N ASN A 86 -11.66 -6.77 6.35
CA ASN A 86 -11.78 -8.20 6.06
C ASN A 86 -13.11 -8.79 6.59
N LEU A 87 -13.36 -10.03 6.20
CA LEU A 87 -14.26 -10.94 6.91
C LEU A 87 -13.42 -12.18 7.25
N TYR A 88 -13.10 -12.31 8.52
CA TYR A 88 -12.12 -13.28 8.99
C TYR A 88 -12.58 -14.72 8.76
N ALA A 89 -11.70 -15.56 8.19
CA ALA A 89 -12.02 -16.94 7.84
C ALA A 89 -11.40 -17.98 8.79
N GLY A 90 -10.71 -17.55 9.86
CA GLY A 90 -9.99 -18.45 10.77
C GLY A 90 -8.48 -18.52 10.53
N ASP A 91 -7.92 -17.62 9.72
CA ASP A 91 -6.50 -17.65 9.35
C ASP A 91 -5.58 -17.31 10.53
N THR A 92 -4.52 -18.09 10.69
CA THR A 92 -3.44 -17.85 11.67
C THR A 92 -2.13 -18.33 11.06
N GLN A 93 -1.02 -17.70 11.43
CA GLN A 93 0.30 -17.96 10.84
C GLN A 93 0.66 -19.46 10.80
N ASN A 94 0.35 -20.19 11.88
CA ASN A 94 0.72 -21.60 12.02
C ASN A 94 -0.48 -22.55 11.90
N THR A 95 -1.65 -22.06 11.47
CA THR A 95 -2.92 -22.83 11.37
C THR A 95 -3.35 -23.49 12.69
N ASN A 96 -2.83 -23.00 13.81
CA ASN A 96 -3.29 -23.32 15.15
C ASN A 96 -4.51 -22.45 15.47
N SER A 97 -5.35 -22.91 16.40
CA SER A 97 -6.58 -22.19 16.72
C SER A 97 -6.96 -22.40 18.18
N ASP A 98 -7.71 -21.46 18.73
CA ASP A 98 -8.33 -21.54 20.05
C ASP A 98 -9.80 -21.07 19.99
N ALA A 99 -10.45 -20.98 21.15
CA ALA A 99 -11.85 -20.54 21.21
C ALA A 99 -12.01 -19.07 20.79
N TYR A 100 -11.03 -18.22 21.13
CA TYR A 100 -11.07 -16.80 20.83
C TYR A 100 -10.92 -16.55 19.33
N THR A 101 -9.90 -17.13 18.68
CA THR A 101 -9.71 -17.07 17.23
C THR A 101 -10.97 -17.54 16.48
N ARG A 102 -11.56 -18.67 16.89
CA ARG A 102 -12.79 -19.20 16.24
C ARG A 102 -14.00 -18.30 16.42
N SER A 103 -14.09 -17.58 17.55
CA SER A 103 -15.21 -16.65 17.79
C SER A 103 -15.23 -15.46 16.83
N LYS A 104 -14.12 -15.18 16.14
CA LYS A 104 -14.00 -14.06 15.19
C LYS A 104 -14.40 -14.42 13.77
N TYR A 105 -14.76 -15.67 13.49
CA TYR A 105 -15.16 -16.06 12.13
C TYR A 105 -16.33 -15.20 11.63
N GLY A 106 -16.12 -14.56 10.47
CA GLY A 106 -17.07 -13.64 9.85
C GLY A 106 -17.00 -12.19 10.34
N ASP A 107 -16.26 -11.90 11.41
CA ASP A 107 -16.04 -10.54 11.90
C ASP A 107 -14.97 -9.80 11.09
N GLU A 108 -14.97 -8.46 11.19
CA GLU A 108 -13.85 -7.64 10.75
C GLU A 108 -12.77 -7.65 11.84
N THR A 109 -11.62 -8.28 11.54
CA THR A 109 -10.47 -8.42 12.44
C THR A 109 -9.28 -7.58 12.00
N ASN A 110 -9.24 -7.16 10.74
CA ASN A 110 -8.32 -6.16 10.23
C ASN A 110 -9.02 -5.18 9.28
N ARG A 111 -8.52 -3.95 9.27
CA ARG A 111 -9.01 -2.89 8.38
C ARG A 111 -7.87 -1.96 7.97
N LEU A 112 -7.84 -1.64 6.68
CA LEU A 112 -6.97 -0.66 6.07
C LEU A 112 -7.77 0.57 5.68
N TYR A 113 -7.23 1.74 6.02
CA TYR A 113 -7.70 3.02 5.52
C TYR A 113 -6.56 3.64 4.72
N ARG A 114 -6.78 3.92 3.45
CA ARG A 114 -5.81 4.57 2.57
C ARG A 114 -6.36 5.91 2.12
N GLN A 115 -5.58 6.96 2.33
CA GLN A 115 -5.82 8.30 1.82
C GLN A 115 -4.69 8.64 0.86
N ASN A 116 -5.02 9.14 -0.33
CA ASN A 116 -4.02 9.64 -1.27
C ASN A 116 -4.41 11.02 -1.75
N TYR A 117 -3.42 11.92 -1.78
CA TYR A 117 -3.55 13.26 -2.33
C TYR A 117 -2.42 13.47 -3.31
N ALA A 118 -2.73 13.86 -4.54
CA ALA A 118 -1.73 14.12 -5.55
C ALA A 118 -1.96 15.47 -6.24
N LEU A 119 -0.86 16.16 -6.54
CA LEU A 119 -0.85 17.32 -7.41
C LEU A 119 0.10 17.02 -8.57
N THR A 120 -0.44 17.03 -9.79
CA THR A 120 0.29 16.70 -11.00
C THR A 120 0.29 17.91 -11.94
N TRP A 121 1.47 18.32 -12.39
CA TRP A 121 1.65 19.29 -13.46
C TRP A 121 2.23 18.56 -14.68
N ASN A 122 1.47 18.58 -15.77
CA ASN A 122 1.95 18.15 -17.09
C ASN A 122 2.05 19.36 -18.01
N GLY A 123 3.18 19.46 -18.71
CA GLY A 123 3.46 20.55 -19.62
C GLY A 123 4.05 20.05 -20.93
N GLY A 124 3.75 20.76 -22.01
CA GLY A 124 4.35 20.58 -23.31
C GLY A 124 4.60 21.92 -24.00
N TRP A 125 5.48 21.91 -24.98
CA TRP A 125 5.85 23.08 -25.77
C TRP A 125 5.90 22.72 -27.26
N ASP A 126 5.71 23.73 -28.12
CA ASP A 126 5.70 23.55 -29.59
C ASP A 126 7.00 22.96 -30.15
N ASN A 127 8.11 23.08 -29.42
CA ASN A 127 9.39 22.48 -29.76
C ASN A 127 9.46 20.96 -29.49
N GLY A 128 8.37 20.34 -29.03
CA GLY A 128 8.25 18.93 -28.72
C GLY A 128 8.71 18.53 -27.32
N VAL A 129 9.28 19.45 -26.54
CA VAL A 129 9.64 19.19 -25.14
C VAL A 129 8.36 18.93 -24.33
N THR A 130 8.42 17.98 -23.41
CA THR A 130 7.35 17.74 -22.42
C THR A 130 7.93 17.57 -21.03
N THR A 131 7.10 17.77 -20.01
CA THR A 131 7.45 17.56 -18.61
C THR A 131 6.28 16.92 -17.87
N SER A 132 6.60 16.03 -16.93
CA SER A 132 5.66 15.51 -15.95
C SER A 132 6.25 15.69 -14.56
N ASN A 133 5.50 16.35 -13.68
CA ASN A 133 5.94 16.61 -12.32
C ASN A 133 4.77 16.34 -11.40
N TRP A 134 4.98 15.58 -10.34
CA TRP A 134 3.91 15.30 -9.40
C TRP A 134 4.43 15.11 -7.99
N VAL A 135 3.58 15.44 -7.05
CA VAL A 135 3.73 15.12 -5.63
C VAL A 135 2.56 14.26 -5.22
N GLN A 136 2.84 13.20 -4.46
CA GLN A 136 1.82 12.39 -3.81
C GLN A 136 2.12 12.30 -2.31
N TYR A 137 1.09 12.52 -1.50
CA TYR A 137 1.05 12.10 -0.11
C TYR A 137 0.07 10.95 0.03
N GLU A 138 0.56 9.82 0.55
CA GLU A 138 -0.26 8.67 0.92
C GLU A 138 -0.20 8.45 2.43
N HIS A 139 -1.36 8.25 3.04
CA HIS A 139 -1.47 7.85 4.43
C HIS A 139 -2.30 6.56 4.54
N THR A 140 -1.64 5.50 5.03
CA THR A 140 -2.23 4.19 5.21
C THR A 140 -2.27 3.86 6.70
N ARG A 141 -3.47 3.70 7.25
CA ARG A 141 -3.70 3.17 8.59
C ARG A 141 -4.12 1.71 8.52
N ASN A 142 -3.36 0.84 9.18
CA ASN A 142 -3.72 -0.54 9.44
C ASN A 142 -4.16 -0.69 10.90
N SER A 143 -5.42 -1.04 11.11
CA SER A 143 -6.00 -1.30 12.42
C SER A 143 -6.41 -2.75 12.50
N ARG A 144 -5.83 -3.54 13.39
CA ARG A 144 -6.12 -4.98 13.49
C ARG A 144 -6.13 -5.49 14.92
N ILE A 145 -6.82 -6.61 15.16
CA ILE A 145 -6.77 -7.29 16.46
C ILE A 145 -5.31 -7.63 16.79
N PRO A 146 -4.81 -7.34 18.00
CA PRO A 146 -3.43 -7.62 18.34
C PRO A 146 -3.11 -9.12 18.34
N GLU A 147 -1.93 -9.46 17.85
CA GLU A 147 -1.41 -10.81 17.82
C GLU A 147 -0.17 -10.95 18.70
N GLY A 148 0.16 -12.19 19.07
CA GLY A 148 1.46 -12.48 19.68
C GLY A 148 2.58 -12.49 18.65
N LEU A 149 3.77 -12.06 19.05
CA LEU A 149 4.98 -12.05 18.21
C LEU A 149 5.80 -13.34 18.33
N ALA A 150 5.56 -14.14 19.36
CA ALA A 150 6.31 -15.35 19.66
C ALA A 150 5.51 -16.29 20.57
N GLY A 151 6.01 -17.53 20.69
CA GLY A 151 5.50 -18.51 21.64
C GLY A 151 4.08 -18.97 21.33
N GLY A 152 3.30 -19.27 22.37
CA GLY A 152 1.97 -19.87 22.21
C GLY A 152 0.93 -18.99 21.50
N THR A 153 1.20 -17.69 21.33
CA THR A 153 0.34 -16.71 20.66
C THR A 153 0.92 -16.18 19.35
N GLU A 154 2.03 -16.73 18.87
CA GLU A 154 2.69 -16.31 17.63
C GLU A 154 1.73 -16.36 16.43
N GLY A 155 1.52 -15.19 15.81
CA GLY A 155 0.71 -15.06 14.59
C GLY A 155 -0.75 -15.47 14.74
N LYS A 156 -1.31 -15.31 15.96
CA LYS A 156 -2.74 -15.46 16.23
C LYS A 156 -3.21 -14.40 17.23
N PHE A 157 -4.52 -14.14 17.21
CA PHE A 157 -5.12 -13.13 18.08
C PHE A 157 -4.85 -13.40 19.56
N ASN A 158 -4.46 -12.35 20.28
CA ASN A 158 -4.15 -12.41 21.68
C ASN A 158 -5.39 -12.04 22.51
N GLU A 159 -6.09 -13.05 23.05
CA GLU A 159 -7.27 -12.87 23.91
C GLU A 159 -7.00 -12.02 25.18
N LYS A 160 -5.72 -11.89 25.57
CA LYS A 160 -5.28 -11.13 26.74
C LYS A 160 -4.75 -9.75 26.39
N ALA A 161 -4.85 -9.33 25.13
CA ALA A 161 -4.50 -7.97 24.73
C ALA A 161 -5.37 -6.96 25.50
N THR A 162 -4.78 -5.84 25.89
CA THR A 162 -5.48 -4.76 26.61
C THR A 162 -6.30 -3.88 25.68
N GLN A 163 -6.13 -4.01 24.37
CA GLN A 163 -6.81 -3.27 23.32
C GLN A 163 -7.46 -4.25 22.35
N ASP A 164 -8.67 -3.93 21.87
CA ASP A 164 -9.36 -4.75 20.87
C ASP A 164 -8.70 -4.64 19.48
N PHE A 165 -8.12 -3.48 19.17
CA PHE A 165 -7.39 -3.20 17.94
C PHE A 165 -6.14 -2.39 18.24
N VAL A 166 -5.07 -2.63 17.48
CA VAL A 166 -3.84 -1.83 17.47
C VAL A 166 -3.65 -1.23 16.08
N ASP A 167 -3.25 0.05 16.06
CA ASP A 167 -3.04 0.81 14.83
C ASP A 167 -1.55 0.87 14.45
N ILE A 168 -1.30 0.76 13.15
CA ILE A 168 -0.04 1.07 12.48
C ILE A 168 -0.35 2.14 11.44
N ASP A 169 0.28 3.31 11.54
CA ASP A 169 0.16 4.39 10.56
C ASP A 169 1.42 4.42 9.69
N LEU A 170 1.24 4.47 8.37
CA LEU A 170 2.28 4.64 7.36
C LEU A 170 2.00 5.94 6.60
N ASP A 171 2.96 6.86 6.61
CA ASP A 171 2.98 8.05 5.78
C ASP A 171 4.05 7.88 4.69
N ASP A 172 3.66 8.09 3.43
CA ASP A 172 4.55 8.11 2.28
C ASP A 172 4.39 9.44 1.55
N VAL A 173 5.52 10.11 1.29
CA VAL A 173 5.58 11.31 0.44
C VAL A 173 6.48 10.99 -0.73
N MET A 174 5.95 11.10 -1.94
CA MET A 174 6.68 10.90 -3.18
C MET A 174 6.68 12.20 -3.98
N LEU A 175 7.86 12.60 -4.44
CA LEU A 175 8.07 13.67 -5.40
C LEU A 175 8.70 13.08 -6.65
N HIS A 176 8.21 13.49 -7.81
CA HIS A 176 8.74 13.09 -9.10
C HIS A 176 8.79 14.30 -10.03
N SER A 177 9.85 14.39 -10.82
CA SER A 177 10.02 15.41 -11.84
C SER A 177 10.81 14.83 -13.01
N GLU A 178 10.28 14.99 -14.22
CA GLU A 178 10.98 14.61 -15.43
C GLU A 178 10.77 15.61 -16.57
N VAL A 179 11.72 15.61 -17.50
CA VAL A 179 11.62 16.31 -18.78
C VAL A 179 12.00 15.36 -19.92
N ASN A 180 11.24 15.40 -21.00
CA ASN A 180 11.49 14.66 -22.22
C ASN A 180 11.91 15.64 -23.32
N LEU A 181 13.06 15.38 -23.92
CA LEU A 181 13.74 16.24 -24.88
C LEU A 181 13.88 15.51 -26.22
N PRO A 182 13.08 15.86 -27.24
CA PRO A 182 13.37 15.44 -28.61
C PRO A 182 14.70 16.06 -29.05
N ILE A 183 15.63 15.22 -29.48
CA ILE A 183 16.96 15.62 -29.95
C ILE A 183 17.15 15.03 -31.34
N ASP A 184 17.47 15.90 -32.29
CA ASP A 184 18.01 15.50 -33.58
C ASP A 184 19.52 15.75 -33.55
N PHE A 185 20.31 14.66 -33.55
CA PHE A 185 21.77 14.73 -33.54
C PHE A 185 22.35 13.87 -34.67
N LEU A 186 22.70 12.61 -34.38
CA LEU A 186 23.10 11.62 -35.39
C LEU A 186 21.91 10.73 -35.80
N VAL A 187 20.97 10.56 -34.88
CA VAL A 187 19.72 9.81 -35.02
C VAL A 187 18.64 10.59 -34.29
N ASN A 188 17.39 10.42 -34.72
CA ASN A 188 16.24 10.90 -33.96
C ASN A 188 16.20 10.19 -32.61
N GLN A 189 16.09 10.96 -31.55
CA GLN A 189 15.99 10.40 -30.20
C GLN A 189 15.17 11.27 -29.26
N THR A 190 14.66 10.67 -28.19
CA THR A 190 14.05 11.40 -27.07
C THR A 190 14.81 11.06 -25.79
N LEU A 191 15.49 12.05 -25.23
CA LEU A 191 16.18 11.95 -23.95
C LEU A 191 15.23 12.33 -22.82
N THR A 192 15.03 11.43 -21.88
CA THR A 192 14.31 11.66 -20.63
C THR A 192 15.32 11.85 -19.50
N LEU A 193 15.18 12.94 -18.76
CA LEU A 193 15.95 13.21 -17.54
C LEU A 193 14.99 13.41 -16.40
N GLY A 194 15.22 12.73 -15.28
CA GLY A 194 14.33 12.89 -14.14
C GLY A 194 14.98 12.65 -12.79
N THR A 195 14.23 13.01 -11.77
CA THR A 195 14.59 12.89 -10.36
C THR A 195 13.36 12.52 -9.55
N GLU A 196 13.59 11.72 -8.50
CA GLU A 196 12.56 11.35 -7.55
C GLU A 196 13.07 11.52 -6.13
N TRP A 197 12.15 11.77 -5.20
CA TRP A 197 12.42 11.71 -3.78
C TRP A 197 11.25 11.06 -3.07
N ASN A 198 11.53 10.02 -2.30
CA ASN A 198 10.54 9.31 -1.51
C ASN A 198 10.93 9.34 -0.03
N GLN A 199 9.97 9.65 0.84
CA GLN A 199 10.11 9.51 2.28
C GLN A 199 8.98 8.65 2.82
N GLN A 200 9.34 7.60 3.56
CA GLN A 200 8.41 6.76 4.30
C GLN A 200 8.61 6.92 5.79
N ARG A 201 7.51 7.07 6.52
CA ARG A 201 7.47 7.09 8.00
C ARG A 201 6.44 6.09 8.46
N MET A 202 6.83 5.23 9.39
CA MET A 202 5.94 4.25 9.99
C MET A 202 5.87 4.48 11.49
N LYS A 203 4.67 4.42 12.05
CA LYS A 203 4.41 4.31 13.49
C LYS A 203 3.70 2.98 13.75
N ASP A 204 4.43 2.00 14.24
CA ASP A 204 3.93 0.66 14.54
C ASP A 204 3.89 0.41 16.05
N LEU A 205 2.68 0.30 16.59
CA LEU A 205 2.44 0.08 18.02
C LEU A 205 2.46 -1.40 18.43
N SER A 206 2.69 -2.32 17.49
CA SER A 206 2.60 -3.76 17.71
C SER A 206 3.95 -4.48 17.55
N SER A 207 4.68 -4.24 16.47
CA SER A 207 5.84 -5.09 16.10
C SER A 207 7.05 -4.95 17.04
N ASN A 208 7.32 -3.76 17.55
CA ASN A 208 8.50 -3.48 18.38
C ASN A 208 8.30 -3.83 19.86
N THR A 209 7.35 -4.70 20.20
CA THR A 209 6.93 -4.96 21.59
C THR A 209 7.42 -6.30 22.19
N GLN A 210 8.18 -7.11 21.43
CA GLN A 210 8.71 -8.39 21.93
C GLN A 210 9.47 -8.23 23.25
N ALA A 211 9.10 -9.01 24.26
CA ALA A 211 9.81 -9.02 25.54
C ALA A 211 11.23 -9.61 25.35
N LEU A 212 12.24 -8.88 25.82
CA LEU A 212 13.64 -9.33 25.82
C LEU A 212 14.10 -9.85 27.19
N THR A 213 13.33 -9.57 28.24
CA THR A 213 13.63 -10.00 29.61
C THR A 213 12.40 -10.64 30.24
N GLY A 214 12.62 -11.47 31.27
CA GLY A 214 11.57 -12.22 31.96
C GLY A 214 11.63 -13.73 31.68
N THR A 215 10.70 -14.46 32.29
CA THR A 215 10.63 -15.92 32.20
C THR A 215 10.39 -16.36 30.76
N ASN A 216 11.20 -17.30 30.26
CA ASN A 216 11.16 -17.83 28.88
C ASN A 216 11.57 -16.83 27.78
N THR A 217 12.44 -15.86 28.08
CA THR A 217 13.04 -14.95 27.08
C THR A 217 14.51 -15.26 26.84
N GLY A 218 15.07 -14.75 25.73
CA GLY A 218 16.47 -14.95 25.34
C GLY A 218 17.50 -14.14 26.15
N GLY A 219 17.05 -13.28 27.06
CA GLY A 219 17.90 -12.38 27.84
C GLY A 219 18.11 -11.02 27.18
N ALA A 220 18.62 -10.07 27.97
CA ALA A 220 18.86 -8.71 27.51
C ALA A 220 19.92 -8.69 26.39
N ILE A 221 19.69 -7.84 25.39
CA ILE A 221 20.60 -7.62 24.26
C ILE A 221 21.27 -6.26 24.47
N ASP A 222 22.60 -6.24 24.41
CA ASP A 222 23.36 -5.00 24.57
C ASP A 222 22.98 -3.97 23.49
N GLY A 223 22.81 -2.72 23.90
CA GLY A 223 22.33 -1.64 23.02
C GLY A 223 20.83 -1.64 22.69
N VAL A 224 20.02 -2.57 23.21
CA VAL A 224 18.58 -2.66 22.94
C VAL A 224 17.76 -2.54 24.23
N SER A 225 16.84 -1.57 24.28
CA SER A 225 15.93 -1.43 25.43
C SER A 225 14.99 -2.63 25.54
N ALA A 226 14.81 -3.14 26.76
CA ALA A 226 13.91 -4.26 27.04
C ALA A 226 12.43 -3.86 26.95
N THR A 227 12.10 -2.59 27.19
CA THR A 227 10.75 -2.02 27.11
C THR A 227 10.75 -0.71 26.31
N ASP A 228 9.57 -0.25 25.91
CA ASP A 228 9.35 1.10 25.36
C ASP A 228 10.24 1.45 24.15
N ARG A 229 10.55 0.45 23.32
CA ARG A 229 11.28 0.68 22.07
C ARG A 229 10.42 1.54 21.14
N SER A 230 11.10 2.41 20.38
CA SER A 230 10.44 3.35 19.49
C SER A 230 9.47 2.64 18.54
N PRO A 231 8.21 3.11 18.41
CA PRO A 231 7.30 2.63 17.38
C PRO A 231 7.61 3.27 16.02
N TYR A 232 8.46 4.29 15.98
CA TYR A 232 8.76 5.07 14.79
C TYR A 232 9.94 4.50 14.00
N SER A 233 9.75 4.35 12.69
CA SER A 233 10.79 4.08 11.70
C SER A 233 10.66 5.06 10.54
N LYS A 234 11.78 5.38 9.87
CA LYS A 234 11.81 6.29 8.71
C LYS A 234 12.88 5.86 7.72
N ALA A 235 12.59 5.97 6.43
CA ALA A 235 13.55 5.83 5.35
C ALA A 235 13.32 6.90 4.27
N GLU A 236 14.37 7.23 3.54
CA GLU A 236 14.37 8.20 2.45
C GLU A 236 15.17 7.63 1.28
N ILE A 237 14.68 7.83 0.05
CA ILE A 237 15.38 7.48 -1.19
C ILE A 237 15.39 8.73 -2.07
N PHE A 238 16.56 9.04 -2.64
CA PHE A 238 16.70 10.10 -3.62
C PHE A 238 17.24 9.49 -4.91
N SER A 239 16.52 9.71 -6.00
CA SER A 239 16.83 9.07 -7.27
C SER A 239 17.12 10.09 -8.37
N LEU A 240 18.02 9.70 -9.26
CA LEU A 240 18.28 10.37 -10.53
C LEU A 240 18.21 9.33 -11.64
N PHE A 241 17.61 9.66 -12.77
CA PHE A 241 17.60 8.79 -13.93
C PHE A 241 17.77 9.55 -15.23
N ALA A 242 18.36 8.86 -16.19
CA ALA A 242 18.48 9.28 -17.57
C ALA A 242 18.15 8.09 -18.48
N GLU A 243 17.21 8.29 -19.38
CA GLU A 243 16.78 7.30 -20.37
C GLU A 243 16.80 7.94 -21.75
N ASN A 244 17.12 7.19 -22.79
CA ASN A 244 17.13 7.72 -24.14
C ASN A 244 16.46 6.74 -25.07
N ASN A 245 15.51 7.17 -25.88
CA ASN A 245 14.86 6.35 -26.89
C ASN A 245 15.39 6.73 -28.28
N MET A 246 16.24 5.89 -28.88
CA MET A 246 16.99 6.23 -30.10
C MET A 246 16.53 5.40 -31.30
N GLU A 247 16.11 6.05 -32.38
CA GLU A 247 15.75 5.41 -33.65
C GLU A 247 17.01 5.27 -34.53
N LEU A 248 17.74 4.16 -34.39
CA LEU A 248 18.99 3.94 -35.12
C LEU A 248 18.79 3.72 -36.63
N THR A 249 17.68 3.08 -36.99
CA THR A 249 17.17 2.90 -38.36
C THR A 249 15.64 2.84 -38.31
N ASP A 250 14.96 2.90 -39.46
CA ASP A 250 13.49 2.74 -39.59
C ASP A 250 12.91 1.45 -38.96
N SER A 251 13.76 0.49 -38.61
CA SER A 251 13.36 -0.80 -38.03
C SER A 251 14.08 -1.14 -36.73
N THR A 252 14.92 -0.23 -36.21
CA THR A 252 15.77 -0.49 -35.04
C THR A 252 15.71 0.66 -34.06
N ILE A 253 15.15 0.37 -32.88
CA ILE A 253 15.13 1.27 -31.73
C ILE A 253 16.03 0.69 -30.64
N VAL A 254 16.83 1.53 -30.00
CA VAL A 254 17.63 1.18 -28.82
C VAL A 254 17.31 2.16 -27.70
N THR A 255 17.05 1.62 -26.51
CA THR A 255 16.58 2.40 -25.36
C THR A 255 17.51 2.23 -24.14
N PRO A 256 18.71 2.86 -24.11
CA PRO A 256 19.56 2.81 -22.92
C PRO A 256 18.95 3.63 -21.77
N GLY A 257 19.16 3.17 -20.55
CA GLY A 257 18.74 3.87 -19.34
C GLY A 257 19.70 3.60 -18.17
N LEU A 258 19.83 4.57 -17.30
CA LEU A 258 20.56 4.44 -16.03
C LEU A 258 19.80 5.16 -14.93
N ARG A 259 19.68 4.48 -13.78
CA ARG A 259 19.08 5.00 -12.56
C ARG A 259 20.08 4.91 -11.41
N PHE A 260 20.12 5.95 -10.61
CA PHE A 260 20.83 6.05 -9.34
C PHE A 260 19.79 6.25 -8.24
N ASP A 261 19.96 5.56 -7.11
CA ASP A 261 19.11 5.61 -5.91
C ASP A 261 19.99 5.71 -4.65
#